data_AF-A0A1G0XVD2-F1
#
_entry.id   AF-A0A1G0XVD2-F1
#
_cell.length_a   1.000
_cell.length_b   1.000
_cell.length_c   1.000
_cell.angle_alpha   90.00
_cell.angle_beta   90.00
_cell.angle_gamma   90.00
#
_symmetry.space_group_name_H-M   'P 1'
#
loop_
_entity.id
_entity.type
_entity.pdbx_description
1 polymer ?
#
loop_
_entity_poly.entity_id
_entity_poly.type
_entity_poly.pdbx_seq_one_letter_code
_entity_poly.pdbx_strand_id
1 'polypeptide(L)'
;MSAERLGRFSRKELLVYSYEEEFLEDVFCSGKFEANHDRWIGKSAERFDMIILRDPYNLFASRLKKEEDINANRYSLKKDGERETVIKIWKSYAREFTGKTSLIKNKQLHINYNKWFLEKEYRRELAESLGLEFSDDAIDQVLSIGGGSSFDRTSKDSSGTQMKVLERWNHYKDDENFINLFKDNELVELSEEIFGHIPGTEIFR
;
A
#
# COMPACT_ATOMS: atom_id res chain seq x y z
N MET A 1 12.16 22.55 -16.03
CA MET A 1 12.00 22.35 -14.57
C MET A 1 10.62 22.84 -14.17
N SER A 2 9.83 22.03 -13.46
CA SER A 2 8.47 22.42 -13.03
C SER A 2 8.50 23.69 -12.17
N ALA A 3 7.50 24.57 -12.32
CA ALA A 3 7.33 25.78 -11.52
C ALA A 3 7.22 25.48 -10.01
N GLU A 4 6.66 24.33 -9.64
CA GLU A 4 6.58 23.84 -8.26
C GLU A 4 7.98 23.70 -7.63
N ARG A 5 8.98 23.24 -8.41
CA ARG A 5 10.37 23.09 -7.93
C ARG A 5 11.03 24.43 -7.58
N LEU A 6 10.51 25.53 -8.11
CA LEU A 6 10.96 26.89 -7.83
C LEU A 6 10.15 27.55 -6.69
N GLY A 7 9.31 26.79 -5.99
CA GLY A 7 8.43 27.29 -4.92
C GLY A 7 7.22 28.09 -5.43
N ARG A 8 6.94 28.02 -6.74
CA ARG A 8 5.74 28.64 -7.34
C ARG A 8 4.62 27.62 -7.36
N PHE A 9 4.02 27.40 -6.20
CA PHE A 9 2.96 26.42 -6.02
C PHE A 9 1.67 26.84 -6.75
N SER A 10 1.13 25.94 -7.55
CA SER A 10 -0.23 26.03 -8.07
C SER A 10 -1.24 25.82 -6.95
N ARG A 11 -2.42 26.44 -7.09
CA ARG A 11 -3.57 26.15 -6.24
C ARG A 11 -4.03 24.72 -6.53
N LYS A 12 -4.11 23.90 -5.49
CA LYS A 12 -4.56 22.52 -5.58
C LYS A 12 -5.97 22.42 -5.01
N GLU A 13 -6.90 21.84 -5.76
CA GLU A 13 -8.26 21.59 -5.26
C GLU A 13 -8.26 20.36 -4.34
N LEU A 14 -7.51 19.32 -4.72
CA LEU A 14 -7.38 18.08 -3.98
C LEU A 14 -5.90 17.69 -3.87
N LEU A 15 -5.50 17.25 -2.68
CA LEU A 15 -4.18 16.67 -2.42
C LEU A 15 -4.33 15.38 -1.62
N VAL A 16 -3.74 14.30 -2.12
CA VAL A 16 -3.79 12.96 -1.51
C VAL A 16 -2.37 12.50 -1.21
N TYR A 17 -2.11 12.06 0.02
CA TYR A 17 -0.81 11.56 0.46
C TYR A 17 -0.87 10.06 0.73
N SER A 18 0.03 9.29 0.15
CA SER A 18 0.31 7.93 0.63
C SER A 18 1.65 7.89 1.36
N TYR A 19 1.73 7.00 2.35
CA TYR A 19 2.93 6.73 3.12
C TYR A 19 3.30 5.27 2.87
N GLU A 20 4.53 5.02 2.45
CA GLU A 20 5.00 3.66 2.13
C GLU A 20 6.30 3.39 2.90
N GLU A 21 6.38 2.22 3.53
CA GLU A 21 7.57 1.76 4.27
C GLU A 21 8.06 2.71 5.39
N GLU A 22 7.19 3.57 5.93
CA GLU A 22 7.47 4.46 7.07
C GLU A 22 6.63 4.09 8.28
N PHE A 23 7.13 4.29 9.50
CA PHE A 23 6.29 4.20 10.71
C PHE A 23 5.36 5.41 10.79
N LEU A 24 4.06 5.18 10.97
CA LEU A 24 3.06 6.26 11.06
C LEU A 24 3.35 7.18 12.25
N GLU A 25 3.87 6.64 13.34
CA GLU A 25 4.28 7.41 14.52
C GLU A 25 5.37 8.43 14.17
N ASP A 26 6.36 8.06 13.36
CA ASP A 26 7.44 8.98 12.96
C ASP A 26 6.92 10.11 12.07
N VAL A 27 6.00 9.77 11.17
CA VAL A 27 5.36 10.71 10.25
C VAL A 27 4.50 11.72 11.02
N PHE A 28 3.59 11.23 11.87
CA PHE A 28 2.50 12.04 12.43
C PHE A 28 2.80 12.61 13.82
N CYS A 29 3.59 11.94 14.67
CA CYS A 29 3.86 12.42 16.03
C CYS A 29 4.85 13.59 16.07
N SER A 30 5.69 13.76 15.04
CA SER A 30 6.69 14.84 15.02
C SER A 30 6.06 16.23 14.83
N GLY A 31 4.87 16.32 14.24
CA GLY A 31 4.18 17.57 13.89
C GLY A 31 4.92 18.47 12.88
N LYS A 32 6.15 18.11 12.47
CA LYS A 32 7.02 18.94 11.63
C LYS A 32 6.44 19.17 10.25
N PHE A 33 5.86 18.12 9.67
CA PHE A 33 5.25 18.17 8.35
C PHE A 33 4.05 19.11 8.36
N GLU A 34 3.09 18.92 9.26
CA GLU A 34 1.92 19.77 9.36
C GLU A 34 2.27 21.24 9.63
N ALA A 35 3.26 21.50 10.49
CA ALA A 35 3.72 22.85 10.77
C ALA A 35 4.34 23.56 9.55
N ASN A 36 4.82 22.82 8.54
CA ASN A 36 5.48 23.37 7.36
C ASN A 36 4.74 23.04 6.04
N HIS A 37 3.58 22.40 6.11
CA HIS A 37 2.88 21.85 4.95
C HIS A 37 2.73 22.87 3.81
N ASP A 38 2.09 24.01 4.09
CA ASP A 38 1.82 25.05 3.10
C ASP A 38 3.09 25.66 2.52
N ARG A 39 4.18 25.67 3.29
CA ARG A 39 5.48 26.15 2.85
C ARG A 39 6.17 25.14 1.91
N TRP A 40 5.99 23.85 2.14
CA TRP A 40 6.67 22.80 1.38
C TRP A 40 5.92 22.39 0.11
N ILE A 41 4.59 22.35 0.16
CA ILE A 41 3.76 21.74 -0.89
C ILE A 41 2.69 22.71 -1.42
N GLY A 42 2.49 23.84 -0.72
CA GLY A 42 1.48 24.84 -1.05
C GLY A 42 0.11 24.51 -0.45
N LYS A 43 -0.77 25.51 -0.53
CA LYS A 43 -2.15 25.39 -0.05
C LYS A 43 -2.98 24.48 -0.94
N SER A 44 -3.82 23.68 -0.30
CA SER A 44 -4.80 22.81 -0.96
C SER A 44 -6.18 23.02 -0.34
N ALA A 45 -7.25 22.94 -1.13
CA ALA A 45 -8.61 23.10 -0.61
C ALA A 45 -9.03 21.86 0.19
N GLU A 46 -8.77 20.67 -0.35
CA GLU A 46 -9.04 19.40 0.30
C GLU A 46 -7.76 18.56 0.43
N ARG A 47 -7.63 17.85 1.55
CA ARG A 47 -6.46 17.01 1.88
C ARG A 47 -6.93 15.66 2.42
N PHE A 48 -6.34 14.59 1.89
CA PHE A 48 -6.56 13.22 2.37
C PHE A 48 -5.24 12.52 2.64
N ASP A 49 -5.17 11.85 3.78
CA ASP A 49 -4.11 10.91 4.11
C ASP A 49 -4.62 9.50 3.77
N MET A 50 -4.02 8.92 2.74
CA MET A 50 -4.44 7.66 2.13
C MET A 50 -3.61 6.50 2.64
N ILE A 51 -4.31 5.49 3.16
CA ILE A 51 -3.74 4.22 3.56
C ILE A 51 -4.16 3.17 2.53
N ILE A 52 -3.20 2.71 1.73
CA ILE A 52 -3.40 1.58 0.83
C ILE A 52 -2.86 0.33 1.53
N LEU A 53 -3.74 -0.65 1.77
CA LEU A 53 -3.33 -1.93 2.33
C LEU A 53 -3.66 -3.07 1.38
N ARG A 54 -2.70 -3.98 1.29
CA ARG A 54 -2.81 -5.26 0.61
C ARG A 54 -2.66 -6.37 1.62
N ASP A 55 -3.31 -7.50 1.35
CA ASP A 55 -3.18 -8.68 2.19
C ASP A 55 -1.69 -9.07 2.34
N PRO A 56 -1.28 -9.49 3.56
CA PRO A 56 0.12 -9.70 3.86
C PRO A 56 0.70 -10.88 3.08
N TYR A 57 -0.11 -11.89 2.72
CA TYR A 57 0.31 -13.02 1.89
C TYR A 57 0.87 -12.56 0.55
N ASN A 58 0.08 -11.80 -0.21
CA ASN A 58 0.47 -11.34 -1.53
C ASN A 58 1.48 -10.20 -1.50
N LEU A 59 1.42 -9.34 -0.47
CA LEU A 59 2.40 -8.27 -0.29
C LEU A 59 3.79 -8.84 0.01
N PHE A 60 3.90 -9.74 0.99
CA PHE A 60 5.20 -10.31 1.37
C PHE A 60 5.78 -11.21 0.28
N ALA A 61 4.94 -11.97 -0.44
CA ALA A 61 5.37 -12.70 -1.63
C ALA A 61 5.96 -11.76 -2.70
N SER A 62 5.32 -10.61 -2.94
CA SER A 62 5.83 -9.59 -3.87
C SER A 62 7.16 -8.99 -3.44
N ARG A 63 7.33 -8.75 -2.14
CA ARG A 63 8.59 -8.22 -1.59
C ARG A 63 9.72 -9.24 -1.70
N LEU A 64 9.47 -10.50 -1.36
CA LEU A 64 10.45 -11.59 -1.49
C LEU A 64 10.87 -11.80 -2.94
N LYS A 65 9.91 -11.81 -3.87
CA LYS A 65 10.20 -11.92 -5.30
C LYS A 65 11.08 -10.77 -5.78
N LYS A 66 10.77 -9.54 -5.35
CA LYS A 66 11.60 -8.38 -5.65
C LYS A 66 13.01 -8.53 -5.09
N GLU A 67 13.19 -9.02 -3.86
CA GLU A 67 14.52 -9.27 -3.26
C GLU A 67 15.34 -10.36 -3.93
N GLU A 68 14.69 -11.37 -4.53
CA GLU A 68 15.38 -12.35 -5.37
C GLU A 68 15.88 -11.75 -6.68
N ASP A 69 15.09 -10.83 -7.24
CA ASP A 69 15.33 -10.26 -8.55
C ASP A 69 16.31 -9.08 -8.49
N ILE A 70 16.20 -8.24 -7.44
CA ILE A 70 16.95 -7.01 -7.21
C ILE A 70 17.10 -6.80 -5.68
N ASN A 71 18.30 -6.50 -5.17
CA ASN A 71 18.55 -6.22 -3.75
C ASN A 71 18.01 -4.84 -3.26
N ALA A 72 16.78 -4.46 -3.58
CA ALA A 72 16.31 -3.06 -3.48
C ALA A 72 15.04 -2.83 -2.62
N ASN A 73 14.79 -3.63 -1.58
CA ASN A 73 13.84 -3.23 -0.54
C ASN A 73 14.56 -2.48 0.58
N ARG A 74 13.91 -1.48 1.18
CA ARG A 74 14.45 -0.75 2.35
C ARG A 74 14.70 -1.68 3.54
N TYR A 75 13.76 -2.61 3.74
CA TYR A 75 13.83 -3.67 4.75
C TYR A 75 13.60 -5.03 4.06
N SER A 76 14.54 -5.96 4.27
CA SER A 76 14.51 -7.31 3.74
C SER A 76 13.65 -8.25 4.57
N LEU A 77 12.82 -9.06 3.92
CA LEU A 77 12.11 -10.16 4.57
C LEU A 77 13.02 -11.39 4.84
N LYS A 78 14.23 -11.42 4.26
CA LYS A 78 15.19 -12.52 4.45
C LYS A 78 16.11 -12.35 5.66
N LYS A 79 16.13 -11.17 6.29
CA LYS A 79 16.93 -10.90 7.49
C LYS A 79 16.03 -10.67 8.69
N ASP A 80 16.23 -11.38 9.79
CA ASP A 80 15.28 -11.42 10.90
C ASP A 80 14.90 -10.03 11.48
N GLY A 81 15.88 -9.16 11.77
CA GLY A 81 15.58 -7.82 12.31
C GLY A 81 14.85 -6.88 11.33
N GLU A 82 15.14 -7.00 10.04
CA GLU A 82 14.46 -6.22 9.00
C GLU A 82 13.06 -6.82 8.70
N ARG A 83 12.91 -8.15 8.75
CA ARG A 83 11.63 -8.87 8.62
C ARG A 83 10.66 -8.44 9.71
N GLU A 84 11.10 -8.42 10.97
CA GLU A 84 10.27 -7.91 12.07
C GLU A 84 9.83 -6.47 11.83
N THR A 85 10.71 -5.64 11.25
CA THR A 85 10.40 -4.25 10.91
C THR A 85 9.30 -4.17 9.86
N VAL A 86 9.37 -4.98 8.80
CA VAL A 86 8.32 -5.05 7.76
C VAL A 86 6.97 -5.44 8.37
N ILE A 87 6.95 -6.48 9.22
CA ILE A 87 5.72 -6.93 9.90
C ILE A 87 5.18 -5.84 10.82
N LYS A 88 6.04 -5.19 11.62
CA LYS A 88 5.64 -4.09 12.52
C LYS A 88 5.04 -2.91 11.76
N ILE A 89 5.64 -2.51 10.64
CA ILE A 89 5.11 -1.44 9.78
C ILE A 89 3.73 -1.85 9.24
N TRP A 90 3.59 -3.05 8.66
CA TRP A 90 2.30 -3.50 8.14
C TRP A 90 1.21 -3.49 9.22
N LYS A 91 1.52 -4.00 10.43
CA LYS A 91 0.57 -4.00 11.56
C LYS A 91 0.21 -2.59 12.02
N SER A 92 1.16 -1.64 12.02
CA SER A 92 0.86 -0.23 12.35
C SER A 92 -0.20 0.35 11.40
N TYR A 93 -0.05 0.10 10.08
CA TYR A 93 -1.02 0.57 9.09
C TYR A 93 -2.36 -0.16 9.23
N ALA A 94 -2.35 -1.46 9.49
CA ALA A 94 -3.58 -2.24 9.67
C ALA A 94 -4.38 -1.81 10.92
N ARG A 95 -3.69 -1.43 12.01
CA ARG A 95 -4.35 -0.88 13.20
C ARG A 95 -4.97 0.49 12.92
N GLU A 96 -4.31 1.35 12.15
CA GLU A 96 -4.88 2.64 11.75
C GLU A 96 -6.07 2.45 10.79
N PHE A 97 -5.94 1.55 9.82
CA PHE A 97 -7.00 1.20 8.87
C PHE A 97 -8.26 0.67 9.56
N THR A 98 -8.10 -0.10 10.64
CA THR A 98 -9.21 -0.66 11.43
C THR A 98 -9.70 0.27 12.54
N GLY A 99 -9.11 1.47 12.69
CA GLY A 99 -9.47 2.42 13.74
C GLY A 99 -9.05 2.01 15.16
N LYS A 100 -8.19 0.99 15.31
CA LYS A 100 -7.59 0.62 16.60
C LYS A 100 -6.58 1.66 17.07
N THR A 101 -6.02 2.42 16.14
CA THR A 101 -5.25 3.65 16.40
C THR A 101 -5.91 4.84 15.71
N SER A 102 -5.49 6.03 16.10
CA SER A 102 -5.90 7.29 15.49
C SER A 102 -4.69 8.21 15.43
N LEU A 103 -3.64 7.78 14.74
CA LEU A 103 -2.43 8.58 14.53
C LEU A 103 -2.70 9.68 13.50
N ILE A 104 -3.45 9.36 12.45
CA ILE A 104 -3.76 10.28 11.37
C ILE A 104 -4.95 11.14 11.78
N LYS A 105 -4.72 12.45 11.86
CA LYS A 105 -5.72 13.43 12.33
C LYS A 105 -6.51 14.10 11.21
N ASN A 106 -5.99 14.10 9.99
CA ASN A 106 -6.70 14.64 8.84
C ASN A 106 -7.74 13.65 8.30
N LYS A 107 -8.45 14.03 7.23
CA LYS A 107 -9.36 13.13 6.52
C LYS A 107 -8.57 11.92 6.03
N GLN A 108 -9.06 10.73 6.34
CA GLN A 108 -8.42 9.49 5.95
C GLN A 108 -9.12 8.89 4.73
N LEU A 109 -8.34 8.28 3.83
CA LEU A 109 -8.85 7.46 2.73
C LEU A 109 -8.27 6.06 2.85
N HIS A 110 -9.12 5.08 3.17
CA HIS A 110 -8.71 3.69 3.32
C HIS A 110 -8.98 2.92 2.04
N ILE A 111 -7.93 2.33 1.46
CA ILE A 111 -8.01 1.53 0.24
C ILE A 111 -7.66 0.09 0.55
N ASN A 112 -8.66 -0.79 0.51
CA ASN A 112 -8.46 -2.22 0.42
C ASN A 112 -8.05 -2.57 -1.02
N TYR A 113 -6.79 -2.96 -1.21
CA TYR A 113 -6.23 -3.24 -2.53
C TYR A 113 -6.96 -4.39 -3.25
N ASN A 114 -7.40 -5.41 -2.52
CA ASN A 114 -8.05 -6.58 -3.12
C ASN A 114 -9.41 -6.18 -3.71
N LYS A 115 -10.19 -5.39 -2.97
CA LYS A 115 -11.44 -4.80 -3.48
C LYS A 115 -11.17 -3.83 -4.61
N TRP A 116 -10.20 -2.93 -4.46
CA TRP A 116 -9.82 -2.00 -5.53
C TRP A 116 -9.48 -2.73 -6.84
N PHE A 117 -8.78 -3.86 -6.75
CA PHE A 117 -8.41 -4.66 -7.92
C PHE A 117 -9.62 -5.39 -8.54
N LEU A 118 -10.48 -6.02 -7.72
CA LEU A 118 -11.56 -6.90 -8.19
C LEU A 118 -12.88 -6.16 -8.49
N GLU A 119 -13.20 -5.13 -7.72
CA GLU A 119 -14.54 -4.56 -7.63
C GLU A 119 -14.59 -3.18 -8.29
N LYS A 120 -15.21 -3.12 -9.48
CA LYS A 120 -15.44 -1.86 -10.18
C LYS A 120 -16.26 -0.86 -9.36
N GLU A 121 -17.27 -1.36 -8.64
CA GLU A 121 -18.12 -0.52 -7.79
C GLU A 121 -17.32 0.15 -6.68
N TYR A 122 -16.43 -0.59 -6.02
CA TYR A 122 -15.54 -0.05 -5.00
C TYR A 122 -14.66 1.10 -5.55
N ARG A 123 -14.14 0.97 -6.77
CA ARG A 123 -13.37 2.05 -7.41
C ARG A 123 -14.23 3.28 -7.72
N ARG A 124 -15.49 3.07 -8.13
CA ARG A 124 -16.44 4.17 -8.35
C ARG A 124 -16.75 4.92 -7.06
N GLU A 125 -17.08 4.19 -6.00
CA GLU A 125 -17.34 4.76 -4.67
C GLU A 125 -16.15 5.57 -4.15
N LEU A 126 -14.91 5.09 -4.36
CA LEU A 126 -13.70 5.84 -4.02
C LEU A 126 -13.58 7.15 -4.80
N ALA A 127 -13.81 7.14 -6.12
CA ALA A 127 -13.77 8.35 -6.94
C ALA A 127 -14.84 9.36 -6.48
N GLU A 128 -16.06 8.90 -6.23
CA GLU A 128 -17.16 9.72 -5.74
C GLU A 128 -16.85 10.32 -4.36
N SER A 129 -16.24 9.56 -3.45
CA SER A 129 -15.84 10.04 -2.12
C SER A 129 -14.81 11.18 -2.17
N LEU A 130 -14.03 11.23 -3.26
CA LEU A 130 -13.04 12.27 -3.54
C LEU A 130 -13.60 13.42 -4.37
N GLY A 131 -14.88 13.37 -4.76
CA GLY A 131 -15.51 14.34 -5.65
C GLY A 131 -14.98 14.28 -7.10
N LEU A 132 -14.44 13.12 -7.50
CA LEU A 132 -13.89 12.90 -8.83
C LEU A 132 -14.91 12.18 -9.73
N GLU A 133 -14.86 12.48 -11.02
CA GLU A 133 -15.57 11.69 -12.02
C GLU A 133 -14.89 10.33 -12.16
N PHE A 134 -15.68 9.26 -12.02
CA PHE A 134 -15.15 7.90 -12.13
C PHE A 134 -14.79 7.54 -13.58
N SER A 135 -13.58 7.02 -13.77
CA SER A 135 -13.15 6.34 -14.99
C SER A 135 -12.22 5.17 -14.66
N ASP A 136 -12.31 4.10 -15.46
CA ASP A 136 -11.45 2.91 -15.41
C ASP A 136 -10.50 2.84 -16.61
N ASP A 137 -10.39 3.90 -17.42
CA ASP A 137 -9.59 3.89 -18.66
C ASP A 137 -8.10 3.54 -18.43
N ALA A 138 -7.63 3.72 -17.20
CA ALA A 138 -6.27 3.41 -16.77
C ALA A 138 -6.12 2.09 -15.99
N ILE A 139 -7.17 1.29 -15.81
CA ILE A 139 -7.12 0.10 -14.95
C ILE A 139 -6.08 -0.95 -15.40
N ASP A 140 -5.85 -1.06 -16.70
CA ASP A 140 -4.86 -1.97 -17.29
C ASP A 140 -3.50 -1.30 -17.56
N GLN A 141 -3.34 -0.02 -17.21
CA GLN A 141 -2.10 0.71 -17.40
C GLN A 141 -1.16 0.43 -16.22
N VAL A 142 -0.07 -0.30 -16.49
CA VAL A 142 1.04 -0.44 -15.55
C VAL A 142 2.00 0.72 -15.79
N LEU A 143 2.05 1.67 -14.85
CA LEU A 143 3.00 2.78 -14.92
C LEU A 143 4.44 2.26 -14.87
N SER A 144 5.32 2.84 -15.69
CA SER A 144 6.76 2.55 -15.69
C SER A 144 7.48 3.15 -14.46
N ILE A 145 6.89 4.17 -13.84
CA ILE A 145 7.38 4.81 -12.63
C ILE A 145 7.03 3.92 -11.43
N GLY A 146 8.04 3.43 -10.70
CA GLY A 146 7.87 2.51 -9.56
C GLY A 146 8.39 1.08 -9.78
N GLY A 147 8.96 0.78 -10.96
CA GLY A 147 9.64 -0.51 -11.22
C GLY A 147 8.75 -1.64 -11.74
N GLY A 148 7.45 -1.39 -11.96
CA GLY A 148 6.51 -2.36 -12.52
C GLY A 148 6.20 -3.55 -11.61
N SER A 149 5.60 -4.60 -12.18
CA SER A 149 5.30 -5.84 -11.45
C SER A 149 6.57 -6.62 -11.13
N SER A 150 6.84 -6.86 -9.84
CA SER A 150 7.95 -7.73 -9.41
C SER A 150 7.82 -9.17 -9.90
N PHE A 151 6.61 -9.62 -10.26
CA PHE A 151 6.38 -10.98 -10.76
C PHE A 151 6.40 -11.07 -12.29
N ASP A 152 5.95 -10.03 -12.99
CA ASP A 152 5.71 -10.08 -14.45
C ASP A 152 6.72 -9.25 -15.26
N ARG A 153 7.77 -8.70 -14.60
CA ARG A 153 8.94 -7.99 -15.17
C ARG A 153 8.74 -7.46 -16.59
N THR A 154 8.06 -6.32 -16.75
CA THR A 154 7.90 -5.57 -18.03
C THR A 154 7.41 -6.34 -19.26
N SER A 155 7.11 -7.65 -19.17
CA SER A 155 6.53 -8.44 -20.25
C SER A 155 5.04 -8.56 -20.00
N LYS A 156 4.33 -7.45 -20.22
CA LYS A 156 2.89 -7.40 -20.55
C LYS A 156 2.53 -5.95 -20.80
N ASP A 157 2.61 -5.56 -22.07
CA ASP A 157 1.81 -4.47 -22.58
C ASP A 157 0.35 -4.72 -22.15
N SER A 158 -0.26 -3.75 -21.46
CA SER A 158 -1.72 -3.55 -21.41
C SER A 158 -2.64 -4.60 -20.75
N SER A 159 -2.26 -5.28 -19.66
CA SER A 159 -3.21 -6.19 -18.97
C SER A 159 -2.99 -6.29 -17.45
N GLY A 160 -3.03 -5.15 -16.74
CA GLY A 160 -2.92 -5.09 -15.29
C GLY A 160 -3.93 -6.00 -14.55
N THR A 161 -5.16 -6.10 -15.06
CA THR A 161 -6.23 -6.94 -14.48
C THR A 161 -6.05 -8.44 -14.71
N GLN A 162 -5.24 -8.86 -15.70
CA GLN A 162 -4.98 -10.28 -15.99
C GLN A 162 -3.84 -10.87 -15.16
N MET A 163 -3.23 -10.07 -14.29
CA MET A 163 -2.12 -10.52 -13.46
C MET A 163 -2.65 -11.25 -12.23
N LYS A 164 -2.00 -12.36 -11.87
CA LYS A 164 -2.32 -13.16 -10.68
C LYS A 164 -1.82 -12.51 -9.39
N VAL A 165 -2.12 -11.22 -9.21
CA VAL A 165 -1.60 -10.43 -8.09
C VAL A 165 -2.15 -10.93 -6.75
N LEU A 166 -3.36 -11.49 -6.72
CA LEU A 166 -3.98 -11.99 -5.50
C LEU A 166 -3.63 -13.45 -5.15
N GLU A 167 -2.78 -14.10 -5.95
CA GLU A 167 -2.37 -15.50 -5.80
C GLU A 167 -0.84 -15.66 -5.70
N ARG A 168 -0.11 -14.56 -5.47
CA ARG A 168 1.37 -14.53 -5.45
C ARG A 168 1.97 -15.38 -4.33
N TRP A 169 1.26 -15.54 -3.23
CA TRP A 169 1.67 -16.40 -2.11
C TRP A 169 1.88 -17.85 -2.52
N ASN A 170 1.22 -18.34 -3.60
CA ASN A 170 1.39 -19.72 -4.08
C ASN A 170 2.84 -20.07 -4.44
N HIS A 171 3.66 -19.07 -4.81
CA HIS A 171 5.08 -19.28 -5.12
C HIS A 171 5.91 -19.67 -3.91
N TYR A 172 5.45 -19.34 -2.70
CA TYR A 172 6.16 -19.52 -1.43
C TYR A 172 5.44 -20.47 -0.48
N LYS A 173 4.45 -21.22 -0.97
CA LYS A 173 3.62 -22.12 -0.15
C LYS A 173 4.41 -23.21 0.59
N ASP A 174 5.57 -23.58 0.05
CA ASP A 174 6.46 -24.61 0.61
C ASP A 174 7.73 -24.00 1.24
N ASP A 175 7.82 -22.67 1.34
CA ASP A 175 8.96 -21.97 1.94
C ASP A 175 8.73 -21.79 3.46
N GLU A 176 9.53 -22.47 4.28
CA GLU A 176 9.41 -22.42 5.74
C GLU A 176 9.56 -21.01 6.32
N ASN A 177 10.42 -20.16 5.74
CA ASN A 177 10.58 -18.79 6.21
C ASN A 177 9.33 -17.96 5.92
N PHE A 178 8.71 -18.18 4.77
CA PHE A 178 7.46 -17.52 4.41
C PHE A 178 6.29 -17.99 5.29
N ILE A 179 6.16 -19.31 5.51
CA ILE A 179 5.15 -19.89 6.41
C ILE A 179 5.30 -19.31 7.81
N ASN A 180 6.53 -19.19 8.31
CA ASN A 180 6.80 -18.66 9.65
C ASN A 180 6.37 -17.20 9.84
N LEU A 181 6.22 -16.40 8.77
CA LEU A 181 5.70 -15.02 8.89
C LEU A 181 4.28 -15.00 9.47
N PHE A 182 3.48 -16.02 9.19
CA PHE A 182 2.05 -16.08 9.54
C PHE A 182 1.79 -16.81 10.85
N LYS A 183 2.84 -17.20 11.60
CA LYS A 183 2.72 -17.62 13.01
C LYS A 183 2.47 -16.46 13.97
N ASP A 184 2.57 -15.21 13.49
CA ASP A 184 2.14 -14.02 14.22
C ASP A 184 0.60 -13.91 14.16
N ASN A 185 -0.07 -14.28 15.25
CA ASN A 185 -1.54 -14.25 15.33
C ASN A 185 -2.11 -12.86 15.07
N GLU A 186 -1.47 -11.80 15.55
CA GLU A 186 -1.96 -10.43 15.35
C GLU A 186 -1.94 -10.05 13.87
N LEU A 187 -0.91 -10.47 13.13
CA LEU A 187 -0.83 -10.27 11.68
C LEU A 187 -2.01 -10.94 10.96
N VAL A 188 -2.30 -12.19 11.31
CA VAL A 188 -3.38 -12.97 10.69
C VAL A 188 -4.74 -12.38 11.04
N GLU A 189 -5.00 -12.07 12.31
CA GLU A 189 -6.26 -11.48 12.78
C GLU A 189 -6.55 -10.13 12.09
N LEU A 190 -5.56 -9.22 12.05
CA LEU A 190 -5.70 -7.95 11.35
C LEU A 190 -5.93 -8.13 9.84
N SER A 191 -5.30 -9.13 9.23
CA SER A 191 -5.53 -9.46 7.82
C SER A 191 -6.97 -9.91 7.59
N GLU A 192 -7.48 -10.83 8.41
CA GLU A 192 -8.85 -11.34 8.27
C GLU A 192 -9.90 -10.25 8.51
N GLU A 193 -9.66 -9.33 9.44
CA GLU A 193 -10.55 -8.21 9.69
C GLU A 193 -10.67 -7.26 8.48
N ILE A 194 -9.55 -6.98 7.80
CA ILE A 194 -9.53 -6.04 6.67
C ILE A 194 -9.97 -6.70 5.36
N PHE A 195 -9.49 -7.90 5.10
CA PHE A 195 -9.63 -8.57 3.80
C PHE A 195 -10.61 -9.74 3.80
N GLY A 196 -11.09 -10.14 4.97
CA GLY A 196 -11.79 -11.41 5.13
C GLY A 196 -10.84 -12.60 4.98
N HIS A 197 -11.44 -13.78 4.89
CA HIS A 197 -10.71 -15.00 4.62
C HIS A 197 -10.15 -15.00 3.19
N ILE A 198 -8.84 -15.20 3.05
CA ILE A 198 -8.16 -15.36 1.74
C ILE A 198 -8.10 -16.86 1.39
N PRO A 199 -8.83 -17.34 0.38
CA PRO A 199 -8.88 -18.77 0.07
C PRO A 199 -7.51 -19.36 -0.28
N GLY A 200 -7.22 -20.55 0.22
CA GLY A 200 -5.97 -21.28 -0.03
C GLY A 200 -4.82 -20.93 0.92
N THR A 201 -4.99 -19.92 1.78
CA THR A 201 -3.98 -19.50 2.77
C THR A 201 -4.05 -20.26 4.09
N GLU A 202 -4.94 -21.24 4.22
CA GLU A 202 -5.12 -22.06 5.41
C GLU A 202 -3.86 -22.88 5.75
N ILE A 203 -3.05 -23.18 4.74
CA ILE A 203 -1.78 -23.91 4.88
C ILE A 203 -0.72 -23.15 5.70
N PHE A 204 -0.92 -21.84 5.91
CA PHE A 204 0.01 -20.99 6.66
C PHE A 204 -0.40 -20.82 8.13
N ARG A 205 -1.47 -21.48 8.57
CA ARG A 205 -2.02 -21.41 9.93
C ARG A 205 -1.57 -22.58 10.80
#